data_AF-A0A940I579-F1
#
_entry.id   AF-A0A940I579-F1
#
_cell.length_a   1.000
_cell.length_b   1.000
_cell.length_c   1.000
_cell.angle_alpha   90.00
_cell.angle_beta   90.00
_cell.angle_gamma   90.00
#
_symmetry.space_group_name_H-M   'P 1'
#
loop_
_entity.id
_entity.type
_entity.pdbx_description
1 polymer ?
#
loop_
_entity_poly.entity_id
_entity_poly.type
_entity_poly.pdbx_seq_one_letter_code
_entity_poly.pdbx_strand_id
1 'polypeptide(L)'
;MRANFLLSLMISLIFVSASIAGYYDSGYIEWKQPNGVTFIARLVWDEVSCNFETKDGYQIIRGDDYYYYYAILDENGDFKASNHRVGIDPPLKESYKLKRKGKALAEIEARRKARNEARKKALAEMFKKFRQRLSMHSNGFGKITTSSNPINMGIVLVEFSDIKRYRDSEHPNGYSVDDFNNMMFSTNHVWHDTSLGNDIHPEGDRIYGSFREYWEEQTNGVITFTENSGVIYPPGSSDPWHELSGTKTYYNGLGSAISTIVNELGLDNPPYDEYDKIAIIYAGETFYGGGLSPHARYLNDRYYIIGERHQRLNSGWGFTHIGGHCHEFGHCLGLPHPANTTGEDTSEVDYYALMEVGGMCGPEKNGACPSGINPFFKISKGWVNDENIHYISENIKNLNIFYNYLSPHYYVVNRDTNNSDKFFILENRLRDGFDYYTPNDPNYPGEPDDPNGNQGGLLIWRVEPTWIHLIPADDEISDRYWDPEWENRSYSKDPFPIVQGQDLNGGTVPNNDFRDGSESHYAFQNIVWDNNDKTVSLEVYTNAWAGEISENTTWEKDVFIYDDITIDMDVTLTIGSGVKVEFASGKKMTVNGRLVVQGTSTEPITLTSSSSNPSP
;
A
#
# COMPACT_ATOMS: atom_id res chain seq x y z
N MET A 1 35.89 -52.13 -14.98
CA MET A 1 36.56 -51.24 -15.96
C MET A 1 35.51 -50.47 -16.73
N ARG A 2 35.06 -49.32 -16.21
CA ARG A 2 34.36 -48.29 -16.98
C ARG A 2 34.77 -46.94 -16.41
N ALA A 3 35.58 -46.25 -17.19
CA ALA A 3 35.92 -44.86 -17.03
C ALA A 3 34.97 -44.02 -17.89
N ASN A 4 34.80 -42.76 -17.46
CA ASN A 4 34.28 -41.61 -18.21
C ASN A 4 32.76 -41.51 -18.40
N PHE A 5 32.12 -40.67 -17.58
CA PHE A 5 31.57 -39.37 -18.00
C PHE A 5 31.12 -38.60 -16.75
N LEU A 6 31.98 -37.73 -16.22
CA LEU A 6 31.69 -36.75 -15.19
C LEU A 6 32.19 -35.41 -15.70
N LEU A 7 31.31 -34.66 -16.37
CA LEU A 7 31.47 -33.23 -16.58
C LEU A 7 30.12 -32.64 -17.04
N SER A 8 29.29 -32.15 -16.11
CA SER A 8 28.48 -30.96 -16.34
C SER A 8 27.75 -30.52 -15.06
N LEU A 9 27.70 -29.20 -14.87
CA LEU A 9 26.85 -28.44 -13.95
C LEU A 9 27.13 -28.54 -12.43
N MET A 10 28.14 -27.79 -11.99
CA MET A 10 28.02 -26.98 -10.77
C MET A 10 27.97 -25.50 -11.20
N ILE A 11 26.77 -25.05 -11.57
CA ILE A 11 26.40 -23.64 -11.40
C ILE A 11 25.41 -23.67 -10.25
N SER A 12 25.89 -23.32 -9.06
CA SER A 12 25.01 -23.03 -7.93
C SER A 12 24.19 -21.81 -8.32
N LEU A 13 22.94 -22.02 -8.77
CA LEU A 13 21.92 -20.99 -8.67
C LEU A 13 21.71 -20.77 -7.17
N ILE A 14 22.39 -19.77 -6.62
CA ILE A 14 21.96 -19.11 -5.41
C ILE A 14 20.65 -18.44 -5.78
N PHE A 15 19.53 -19.14 -5.57
CA PHE A 15 18.22 -18.51 -5.53
C PHE A 15 18.23 -17.61 -4.30
N VAL A 16 18.50 -16.32 -4.51
CA VAL A 16 18.33 -15.31 -3.48
C VAL A 16 16.84 -15.23 -3.18
N SER A 17 16.50 -15.60 -1.95
CA SER A 17 15.19 -15.53 -1.33
C SER A 17 14.59 -14.13 -1.45
N ALA A 18 13.35 -14.03 -1.91
CA ALA A 18 12.58 -12.80 -1.93
C ALA A 18 11.33 -12.97 -1.05
N SER A 19 11.46 -12.69 0.24
CA SER A 19 10.35 -12.41 1.16
C SER A 19 9.73 -11.05 0.80
N ILE A 20 8.40 -10.90 0.82
CA ILE A 20 7.70 -9.70 0.32
C ILE A 20 6.58 -9.28 1.27
N ALA A 21 6.60 -8.00 1.67
CA ALA A 21 5.55 -7.16 2.26
C ALA A 21 6.15 -5.71 2.47
N GLY A 22 5.41 -4.77 3.08
CA GLY A 22 5.58 -3.30 3.08
C GLY A 22 6.42 -2.61 4.16
N TYR A 23 6.65 -1.31 3.92
CA TYR A 23 7.36 -0.44 4.84
C TYR A 23 6.45 -0.11 6.05
N TYR A 24 6.96 -0.27 7.27
CA TYR A 24 6.31 0.13 8.51
C TYR A 24 7.24 1.04 9.30
N ASP A 25 6.68 2.13 9.83
CA ASP A 25 7.38 3.02 10.72
C ASP A 25 6.47 3.37 11.90
N SER A 26 6.90 3.00 13.10
CA SER A 26 6.12 3.31 14.30
C SER A 26 6.07 4.81 14.60
N GLY A 27 6.99 5.62 14.04
CA GLY A 27 7.32 6.92 14.61
C GLY A 27 7.99 6.75 16.00
N TYR A 28 8.36 7.85 16.65
CA TYR A 28 8.92 7.78 18.00
C TYR A 28 7.83 7.59 19.04
N ILE A 29 7.59 6.36 19.48
CA ILE A 29 6.53 6.03 20.45
C ILE A 29 7.09 5.53 21.78
N GLU A 30 6.27 5.53 22.83
CA GLU A 30 6.65 4.93 24.11
C GLU A 30 6.60 3.40 24.02
N TRP A 31 7.70 2.76 24.38
CA TRP A 31 7.86 1.31 24.50
C TRP A 31 8.10 0.94 25.95
N LYS A 32 7.76 -0.30 26.31
CA LYS A 32 7.83 -0.79 27.68
C LYS A 32 8.70 -2.05 27.76
N GLN A 33 9.68 -2.02 28.66
CA GLN A 33 10.44 -3.19 29.07
C GLN A 33 9.55 -4.19 29.82
N PRO A 34 9.88 -5.49 29.84
CA PRO A 34 9.13 -6.49 30.62
C PRO A 34 8.97 -6.16 32.11
N ASN A 35 9.93 -5.45 32.72
CA ASN A 35 9.85 -4.99 34.12
C ASN A 35 9.04 -3.70 34.33
N GLY A 36 8.49 -3.14 33.26
CA GLY A 36 7.66 -1.95 33.28
C GLY A 36 8.37 -0.62 33.08
N VAL A 37 9.71 -0.59 32.97
CA VAL A 37 10.46 0.62 32.60
C VAL A 37 10.11 1.03 31.16
N THR A 38 9.79 2.30 30.94
CA THR A 38 9.46 2.82 29.61
C THR A 38 10.62 3.57 28.97
N PHE A 39 10.62 3.64 27.64
CA PHE A 39 11.58 4.39 26.83
C PHE A 39 10.96 4.79 25.50
N ILE A 40 11.47 5.84 24.86
CA ILE A 40 10.97 6.32 23.56
C ILE A 40 11.86 5.82 22.43
N ALA A 41 11.27 5.15 21.45
CA ALA A 41 11.98 4.61 20.31
C ALA A 41 11.10 4.50 19.06
N ARG A 42 11.75 4.41 17.90
CA ARG A 42 11.17 4.29 16.57
C ARG A 42 11.62 3.01 15.91
N LEU A 43 10.66 2.22 15.48
CA LEU A 43 10.85 0.98 14.75
C LEU A 43 10.58 1.27 13.27
N VAL A 44 11.61 1.18 12.44
CA VAL A 44 11.50 1.27 10.98
C VAL A 44 11.79 -0.10 10.39
N TRP A 45 10.85 -0.60 9.61
CA TRP A 45 10.93 -1.90 8.99
C TRP A 45 10.55 -1.79 7.51
N ASP A 46 11.36 -2.36 6.64
CA ASP A 46 11.12 -2.39 5.18
C ASP A 46 11.02 -3.84 4.67
N GLU A 47 10.83 -4.77 5.60
CA GLU A 47 10.73 -6.21 5.44
C GLU A 47 11.87 -7.00 4.85
N VAL A 48 12.95 -6.32 4.54
CA VAL A 48 14.23 -6.99 4.45
C VAL A 48 15.03 -6.77 5.71
N SER A 49 14.81 -5.62 6.34
CA SER A 49 15.55 -5.20 7.50
C SER A 49 14.66 -4.42 8.45
N CYS A 50 15.05 -4.47 9.72
CA CYS A 50 14.54 -3.55 10.71
C CYS A 50 15.66 -2.72 11.31
N ASN A 51 15.37 -1.46 11.56
CA ASN A 51 16.12 -0.60 12.44
C ASN A 51 15.20 -0.11 13.55
N PHE A 52 15.51 -0.48 14.78
CA PHE A 52 14.85 0.04 15.97
C PHE A 52 15.79 1.05 16.66
N GLU A 53 15.45 2.33 16.68
CA GLU A 53 16.32 3.39 17.19
C GLU A 53 15.62 4.18 18.31
N THR A 54 16.31 4.43 19.42
CA THR A 54 15.83 5.36 20.46
C THR A 54 15.78 6.79 19.94
N LYS A 55 15.00 7.67 20.58
CA LYS A 55 14.94 9.11 20.23
C LYS A 55 16.32 9.80 20.21
N ASP A 56 17.25 9.30 21.02
CA ASP A 56 18.61 9.83 21.13
C ASP A 56 19.59 9.22 20.10
N GLY A 57 19.12 8.41 19.16
CA GLY A 57 19.92 7.89 18.05
C GLY A 57 20.68 6.60 18.36
N TYR A 58 20.31 5.85 19.41
CA TYR A 58 20.91 4.55 19.71
C TYR A 58 20.12 3.41 19.09
N GLN A 59 20.81 2.54 18.35
CA GLN A 59 20.24 1.32 17.78
C GLN A 59 19.97 0.29 18.86
N ILE A 60 18.76 -0.24 18.91
CA ILE A 60 18.34 -1.25 19.88
C ILE A 60 17.87 -2.52 19.19
N ILE A 61 17.80 -3.60 19.96
CA ILE A 61 17.28 -4.90 19.52
C ILE A 61 16.68 -5.61 20.73
N ARG A 62 15.63 -6.40 20.50
CA ARG A 62 15.03 -7.22 21.56
C ARG A 62 15.84 -8.52 21.70
N GLY A 63 16.17 -8.89 22.93
CA GLY A 63 16.77 -10.17 23.24
C GLY A 63 15.74 -11.28 23.36
N ASP A 64 16.20 -12.53 23.44
CA ASP A 64 15.35 -13.72 23.60
C ASP A 64 14.56 -13.71 24.92
N ASP A 65 15.01 -12.95 25.93
CA ASP A 65 14.31 -12.73 27.21
C ASP A 65 13.26 -11.61 27.14
N TYR A 66 12.98 -11.14 25.92
CA TYR A 66 12.05 -10.07 25.59
C TYR A 66 12.41 -8.67 26.11
N TYR A 67 13.58 -8.48 26.73
CA TYR A 67 14.07 -7.16 27.06
C TYR A 67 14.64 -6.47 25.81
N TYR A 68 14.54 -5.15 25.77
CA TYR A 68 15.20 -4.33 24.76
C TYR A 68 16.61 -3.95 25.22
N TYR A 69 17.59 -4.23 24.38
CA TYR A 69 19.01 -3.97 24.62
C TYR A 69 19.54 -2.95 23.62
N TYR A 70 20.54 -2.18 24.03
CA TYR A 70 21.40 -1.48 23.08
C TYR A 70 22.09 -2.51 22.18
N ALA A 71 22.04 -2.31 20.86
CA ALA A 71 22.57 -3.26 19.89
C ALA A 71 24.09 -3.13 19.73
N ILE A 72 24.73 -4.26 19.47
CA ILE A 72 26.12 -4.36 18.98
C ILE A 72 26.13 -5.17 17.68
N LEU A 73 27.28 -5.27 17.01
CA LEU A 73 27.42 -6.13 15.83
C LEU A 73 27.95 -7.51 16.20
N ASP A 74 27.41 -8.55 15.57
CA ASP A 74 27.96 -9.90 15.59
C ASP A 74 29.13 -10.06 14.59
N GLU A 75 29.65 -11.28 14.45
CA GLU A 75 30.74 -11.61 13.52
C GLU A 75 30.40 -11.43 12.04
N ASN A 76 29.10 -11.49 11.69
CA ASN A 76 28.60 -11.29 10.33
C ASN A 76 28.29 -9.81 10.05
N GLY A 77 28.31 -8.96 11.08
CA GLY A 77 27.97 -7.55 11.01
C GLY A 77 26.46 -7.28 11.13
N ASP A 78 25.69 -8.21 11.69
CA ASP A 78 24.26 -8.02 12.03
C ASP A 78 24.09 -7.51 13.48
N PHE A 79 22.93 -6.94 13.79
CA PHE A 79 22.59 -6.50 15.13
C PHE A 79 22.41 -7.69 16.08
N LYS A 80 22.99 -7.56 17.26
CA LYS A 80 22.88 -8.51 18.38
C LYS A 80 22.65 -7.75 19.68
N ALA A 81 21.88 -8.33 20.59
CA ALA A 81 21.69 -7.79 21.92
C ALA A 81 23.04 -7.68 22.68
N SER A 82 23.29 -6.51 23.27
CA SER A 82 24.37 -6.35 24.26
C SER A 82 23.93 -6.83 25.64
N ASN A 83 24.71 -6.49 26.67
CA ASN A 83 24.36 -6.66 28.08
C ASN A 83 23.74 -5.41 28.72
N HIS A 84 23.48 -4.34 27.96
CA HIS A 84 22.88 -3.09 28.47
C HIS A 84 21.43 -2.97 28.01
N ARG A 85 20.49 -2.93 28.96
CA ARG A 85 19.06 -2.79 28.71
C ARG A 85 18.67 -1.32 28.60
N VAL A 86 17.85 -1.01 27.61
CA VAL A 86 17.40 0.37 27.31
C VAL A 86 16.57 0.91 28.47
N GLY A 87 16.89 2.13 28.93
CA GLY A 87 16.20 2.78 30.05
C GLY A 87 16.52 2.22 31.44
N ILE A 88 17.26 1.11 31.52
CA ILE A 88 17.68 0.48 32.79
C ILE A 88 19.18 0.68 33.01
N ASP A 89 19.98 0.36 32.00
CA ASP A 89 21.43 0.49 32.02
C ASP A 89 21.88 1.74 31.23
N PRO A 90 23.08 2.28 31.50
CA PRO A 90 23.61 3.42 30.75
C PRO A 90 23.71 3.13 29.23
N PRO A 91 23.42 4.11 28.36
CA PRO A 91 23.53 3.95 26.92
C PRO A 91 24.92 3.51 26.46
N LEU A 92 24.95 2.55 25.54
CA LEU A 92 26.19 1.98 25.01
C LEU A 92 26.68 2.81 23.81
N LYS A 93 27.91 3.33 23.87
CA LYS A 93 28.45 4.23 22.82
C LYS A 93 28.50 3.54 21.45
N GLU A 94 28.79 2.25 21.44
CA GLU A 94 28.88 1.39 20.27
C GLU A 94 27.55 1.26 19.52
N SER A 95 26.43 1.47 20.22
CA SER A 95 25.06 1.42 19.67
C SER A 95 24.65 2.74 19.00
N TYR A 96 25.34 3.85 19.29
CA TYR A 96 24.99 5.16 18.74
C TYR A 96 25.16 5.20 17.21
N LYS A 97 24.05 5.44 16.51
CA LYS A 97 23.95 5.44 15.03
C LYS A 97 24.57 4.19 14.38
N LEU A 98 24.47 3.06 15.08
CA LEU A 98 25.04 1.80 14.62
C LEU A 98 24.32 1.32 13.35
N LYS A 99 25.10 0.90 12.35
CA LYS A 99 24.61 0.32 11.11
C LYS A 99 25.17 -1.08 10.91
N ARG A 100 24.37 -1.97 10.32
CA ARG A 100 24.83 -3.29 9.85
C ARG A 100 25.96 -3.13 8.83
N LYS A 101 26.86 -4.12 8.78
CA LYS A 101 28.04 -4.13 7.88
C LYS A 101 28.32 -5.55 7.40
N GLY A 102 29.32 -5.70 6.53
CA GLY A 102 29.84 -7.01 6.14
C GLY A 102 28.80 -7.89 5.45
N LYS A 103 28.73 -9.16 5.88
CA LYS A 103 27.89 -10.18 5.25
C LYS A 103 26.40 -9.88 5.44
N ALA A 104 25.99 -9.44 6.63
CA ALA A 104 24.61 -9.12 6.92
C ALA A 104 24.07 -7.98 6.03
N LEU A 105 24.86 -6.93 5.84
CA LEU A 105 24.51 -5.83 4.93
C LEU A 105 24.42 -6.31 3.47
N ALA A 106 25.38 -7.11 3.01
CA ALA A 106 25.37 -7.65 1.64
C ALA A 106 24.15 -8.53 1.37
N GLU A 107 23.73 -9.36 2.33
CA GLU A 107 22.53 -10.20 2.22
C GLU A 107 21.24 -9.35 2.22
N ILE A 108 21.18 -8.28 3.02
CA ILE A 108 20.09 -7.30 2.98
C ILE A 108 20.01 -6.61 1.61
N GLU A 109 21.12 -6.12 1.09
CA GLU A 109 21.16 -5.45 -0.22
C GLU A 109 20.77 -6.39 -1.36
N ALA A 110 21.25 -7.65 -1.33
CA ALA A 110 20.88 -8.67 -2.31
C ALA A 110 19.37 -8.96 -2.28
N ARG A 111 18.77 -9.11 -1.08
CA ARG A 111 17.33 -9.30 -0.95
C ARG A 111 16.55 -8.08 -1.43
N ARG A 112 16.96 -6.85 -1.07
CA ARG A 112 16.35 -5.61 -1.58
C ARG A 112 16.36 -5.55 -3.11
N LYS A 113 17.49 -5.89 -3.73
CA LYS A 113 17.62 -5.93 -5.18
C LYS A 113 16.67 -6.95 -5.82
N ALA A 114 16.65 -8.19 -5.32
CA ALA A 114 15.78 -9.24 -5.84
C ALA A 114 14.28 -8.85 -5.74
N ARG A 115 13.87 -8.26 -4.61
CA ARG A 115 12.49 -7.75 -4.44
C ARG A 115 12.15 -6.66 -5.43
N ASN A 116 13.06 -5.69 -5.63
CA ASN A 116 12.84 -4.61 -6.57
C ASN A 116 12.71 -5.11 -8.01
N GLU A 117 13.46 -6.13 -8.41
CA GLU A 117 13.32 -6.77 -9.72
C GLU A 117 11.98 -7.49 -9.87
N ALA A 118 11.55 -8.25 -8.86
CA ALA A 118 10.26 -8.93 -8.84
C ALA A 118 9.09 -7.94 -8.91
N ARG A 119 9.15 -6.85 -8.13
CA ARG A 119 8.18 -5.74 -8.13
C ARG A 119 8.07 -5.10 -9.51
N LYS A 120 9.19 -4.72 -10.12
CA LYS A 120 9.22 -4.13 -11.47
C LYS A 120 8.60 -5.06 -12.51
N LYS A 121 8.88 -6.36 -12.44
CA LYS A 121 8.28 -7.35 -13.33
C LYS A 121 6.76 -7.45 -13.13
N ALA A 122 6.30 -7.53 -11.88
CA ALA A 122 4.87 -7.58 -11.56
C ALA A 122 4.12 -6.33 -12.04
N LEU A 123 4.67 -5.14 -11.79
CA LEU A 123 4.09 -3.89 -12.30
C LEU A 123 4.07 -3.87 -13.83
N ALA A 124 5.16 -4.24 -14.50
CA ALA A 124 5.18 -4.31 -15.97
C ALA A 124 4.11 -5.25 -16.55
N GLU A 125 3.85 -6.38 -15.89
CA GLU A 125 2.76 -7.30 -16.26
C GLU A 125 1.37 -6.68 -16.01
N MET A 126 1.19 -5.92 -14.91
CA MET A 126 -0.05 -5.19 -14.65
C MET A 126 -0.30 -4.10 -15.68
N PHE A 127 0.70 -3.27 -16.01
CA PHE A 127 0.61 -2.27 -17.08
C PHE A 127 0.24 -2.91 -18.42
N LYS A 128 0.81 -4.09 -18.73
CA LYS A 128 0.42 -4.84 -19.92
C LYS A 128 -1.07 -5.23 -19.89
N LYS A 129 -1.58 -5.76 -18.78
CA LYS A 129 -3.00 -6.12 -18.63
C LYS A 129 -3.91 -4.90 -18.67
N PHE A 130 -3.50 -3.80 -18.04
CA PHE A 130 -4.18 -2.52 -18.07
C PHE A 130 -4.33 -2.01 -19.51
N ARG A 131 -3.25 -1.98 -20.29
CA ARG A 131 -3.29 -1.62 -21.72
C ARG A 131 -4.17 -2.55 -22.56
N GLN A 132 -4.17 -3.85 -22.28
CA GLN A 132 -5.08 -4.78 -22.96
C GLN A 132 -6.55 -4.42 -22.67
N ARG A 133 -6.90 -4.11 -21.43
CA ARG A 133 -8.26 -3.66 -21.06
C ARG A 133 -8.61 -2.33 -21.71
N LEU A 134 -7.69 -1.36 -21.74
CA LEU A 134 -7.85 -0.11 -22.48
C LEU A 134 -8.23 -0.36 -23.95
N SER A 135 -7.50 -1.27 -24.63
CA SER A 135 -7.77 -1.60 -26.03
C SER A 135 -9.08 -2.34 -26.27
N MET A 136 -9.66 -2.95 -25.23
CA MET A 136 -10.92 -3.69 -25.30
C MET A 136 -12.14 -2.81 -24.96
N HIS A 137 -11.94 -1.75 -24.16
CA HIS A 137 -13.00 -0.83 -23.78
C HIS A 137 -13.57 -0.04 -24.97
N SER A 138 -12.77 0.17 -26.04
CA SER A 138 -13.24 0.73 -27.30
C SER A 138 -14.23 -0.17 -28.07
N ASN A 139 -14.44 -1.42 -27.64
CA ASN A 139 -15.30 -2.40 -28.30
C ASN A 139 -16.56 -2.79 -27.49
N GLY A 140 -16.87 -2.09 -26.38
CA GLY A 140 -18.20 -2.16 -25.73
C GLY A 140 -18.65 -3.55 -25.27
N PHE A 141 -17.78 -4.35 -24.64
CA PHE A 141 -18.16 -5.65 -24.09
C PHE A 141 -18.15 -5.69 -22.56
N GLY A 142 -19.35 -5.93 -22.01
CA GLY A 142 -19.66 -7.02 -21.06
C GLY A 142 -19.10 -6.94 -19.63
N LYS A 143 -20.02 -6.71 -18.68
CA LYS A 143 -19.92 -7.00 -17.24
C LYS A 143 -18.95 -8.16 -16.95
N ILE A 144 -18.01 -7.96 -16.01
CA ILE A 144 -17.11 -9.03 -15.56
C ILE A 144 -17.97 -10.13 -14.92
N THR A 145 -18.22 -11.20 -15.67
CA THR A 145 -18.81 -12.45 -15.19
C THR A 145 -17.75 -13.54 -15.11
N THR A 146 -16.54 -13.22 -14.66
CA THR A 146 -15.62 -14.26 -14.23
C THR A 146 -15.91 -14.55 -12.77
N SER A 147 -16.84 -15.47 -12.51
CA SER A 147 -16.75 -16.27 -11.29
C SER A 147 -15.38 -16.94 -11.33
N SER A 148 -14.39 -16.38 -10.65
CA SER A 148 -13.21 -17.18 -10.35
C SER A 148 -13.69 -18.37 -9.50
N ASN A 149 -13.06 -19.53 -9.65
CA ASN A 149 -13.38 -20.63 -8.75
C ASN A 149 -13.09 -20.15 -7.33
N PRO A 150 -14.02 -20.33 -6.37
CA PRO A 150 -13.77 -19.95 -5.00
C PRO A 150 -12.47 -20.61 -4.51
N ILE A 151 -11.63 -19.81 -3.84
CA ILE A 151 -10.33 -20.24 -3.33
C ILE A 151 -10.56 -21.15 -2.13
N ASN A 152 -10.00 -22.36 -2.16
CA ASN A 152 -9.96 -23.23 -1.00
C ASN A 152 -8.77 -22.85 -0.12
N MET A 153 -9.00 -22.15 0.99
CA MET A 153 -7.92 -21.58 1.81
C MET A 153 -7.76 -22.29 3.15
N GLY A 154 -6.55 -22.80 3.40
CA GLY A 154 -6.20 -23.48 4.63
C GLY A 154 -5.55 -22.55 5.67
N ILE A 155 -5.78 -22.83 6.95
CA ILE A 155 -5.03 -22.23 8.06
C ILE A 155 -4.24 -23.34 8.75
N VAL A 156 -2.93 -23.20 8.80
CA VAL A 156 -2.02 -24.11 9.50
C VAL A 156 -1.49 -23.40 10.74
N LEU A 157 -1.93 -23.84 11.92
CA LEU A 157 -1.44 -23.32 13.19
C LEU A 157 -0.13 -24.03 13.55
N VAL A 158 0.93 -23.28 13.86
CA VAL A 158 2.26 -23.84 14.17
C VAL A 158 2.81 -23.31 15.49
N GLU A 159 3.38 -24.17 16.30
CA GLU A 159 4.11 -23.80 17.51
C GLU A 159 5.56 -24.23 17.43
N PHE A 160 6.44 -23.50 18.10
CA PHE A 160 7.87 -23.73 18.09
C PHE A 160 8.28 -24.64 19.25
N SER A 161 9.53 -25.09 19.26
CA SER A 161 10.05 -25.90 20.37
C SER A 161 10.17 -25.11 21.69
N ASP A 162 10.32 -23.79 21.60
CA ASP A 162 10.44 -22.86 22.73
C ASP A 162 9.19 -22.00 22.98
N ILE A 163 8.48 -21.63 21.91
CA ILE A 163 7.27 -20.79 21.97
C ILE A 163 6.04 -21.62 21.64
N LYS A 164 5.17 -21.80 22.63
CA LYS A 164 3.86 -22.46 22.51
C LYS A 164 2.76 -21.43 22.31
N ARG A 165 1.62 -21.89 21.79
CA ARG A 165 0.42 -21.05 21.57
C ARG A 165 0.06 -20.24 22.81
N TYR A 166 -0.50 -19.06 22.60
CA TYR A 166 -0.91 -18.15 23.67
C TYR A 166 -1.86 -18.81 24.67
N ARG A 167 -1.67 -18.54 25.96
CA ARG A 167 -2.57 -18.93 27.04
C ARG A 167 -2.51 -17.89 28.16
N ASP A 168 -3.66 -17.58 28.75
CA ASP A 168 -3.76 -16.78 29.97
C ASP A 168 -4.85 -17.34 30.90
N SER A 169 -5.25 -16.58 31.92
CA SER A 169 -6.30 -16.99 32.86
C SER A 169 -7.69 -17.05 32.25
N GLU A 170 -7.97 -16.24 31.23
CA GLU A 170 -9.26 -16.17 30.52
C GLU A 170 -9.30 -17.17 29.34
N HIS A 171 -8.13 -17.48 28.79
CA HIS A 171 -7.86 -18.38 27.68
C HIS A 171 -6.92 -19.52 28.12
N PRO A 172 -7.33 -20.39 29.06
CA PRO A 172 -6.44 -21.43 29.61
C PRO A 172 -6.02 -22.48 28.57
N ASN A 173 -6.78 -22.61 27.48
CA ASN A 173 -6.48 -23.49 26.35
C ASN A 173 -5.92 -22.75 25.13
N GLY A 174 -5.75 -21.43 25.24
CA GLY A 174 -5.45 -20.52 24.14
C GLY A 174 -6.68 -20.17 23.30
N TYR A 175 -6.44 -19.47 22.20
CA TYR A 175 -7.48 -19.15 21.23
C TYR A 175 -8.05 -20.44 20.62
N SER A 176 -9.36 -20.46 20.45
CA SER A 176 -10.10 -21.56 19.88
C SER A 176 -9.93 -21.60 18.35
N VAL A 177 -10.27 -22.75 17.76
CA VAL A 177 -10.33 -22.88 16.29
C VAL A 177 -11.39 -21.95 15.69
N ASP A 178 -12.47 -21.71 16.42
CA ASP A 178 -13.54 -20.81 15.98
C ASP A 178 -13.06 -19.37 15.93
N ASP A 179 -12.16 -18.92 16.82
CA ASP A 179 -11.59 -17.57 16.76
C ASP A 179 -10.86 -17.33 15.43
N PHE A 180 -10.01 -18.28 15.00
CA PHE A 180 -9.30 -18.20 13.73
C PHE A 180 -10.23 -18.32 12.52
N ASN A 181 -11.17 -19.27 12.56
CA ASN A 181 -12.12 -19.49 11.46
C ASN A 181 -13.07 -18.31 11.29
N ASN A 182 -13.56 -17.71 12.38
CA ASN A 182 -14.48 -16.59 12.32
C ASN A 182 -13.78 -15.33 11.81
N MET A 183 -12.58 -15.04 12.33
CA MET A 183 -11.73 -13.96 11.81
C MET A 183 -11.50 -14.08 10.30
N MET A 184 -11.21 -15.29 9.82
CA MET A 184 -10.83 -15.47 8.43
C MET A 184 -12.01 -15.62 7.47
N PHE A 185 -13.09 -16.31 7.89
CA PHE A 185 -14.10 -16.83 6.96
C PHE A 185 -15.57 -16.62 7.39
N SER A 186 -15.85 -15.86 8.46
CA SER A 186 -17.23 -15.45 8.76
C SER A 186 -17.87 -14.69 7.60
N THR A 187 -19.20 -14.73 7.52
CA THR A 187 -20.03 -14.03 6.52
C THR A 187 -21.15 -13.25 7.22
N ASN A 188 -21.87 -12.40 6.47
CA ASN A 188 -23.01 -11.60 6.94
C ASN A 188 -22.68 -10.68 8.12
N HIS A 189 -21.44 -10.22 8.20
CA HIS A 189 -20.88 -9.46 9.30
C HIS A 189 -21.07 -10.15 10.65
N VAL A 190 -21.11 -11.48 10.71
CA VAL A 190 -21.20 -12.20 12.00
C VAL A 190 -19.99 -11.90 12.88
N TRP A 191 -18.81 -11.76 12.28
CA TRP A 191 -17.60 -11.30 12.99
C TRP A 191 -17.71 -9.80 13.38
N HIS A 192 -18.60 -9.03 12.76
CA HIS A 192 -18.84 -7.60 12.98
C HIS A 192 -20.29 -7.30 13.41
N ASP A 193 -20.94 -8.21 14.15
CA ASP A 193 -22.35 -8.02 14.51
C ASP A 193 -22.46 -6.98 15.63
N THR A 194 -22.76 -5.73 15.24
CA THR A 194 -22.96 -4.61 16.17
C THR A 194 -24.04 -4.85 17.23
N SER A 195 -24.92 -5.85 17.07
CA SER A 195 -25.94 -6.23 18.06
C SER A 195 -25.42 -7.16 19.16
N LEU A 196 -24.32 -7.88 18.91
CA LEU A 196 -23.64 -8.76 19.87
C LEU A 196 -22.47 -8.06 20.59
N GLY A 197 -22.18 -6.80 20.26
CA GLY A 197 -21.03 -6.08 20.82
C GLY A 197 -19.70 -6.66 20.35
N ASN A 198 -18.63 -6.44 21.13
CA ASN A 198 -17.29 -6.98 20.83
C ASN A 198 -17.09 -8.43 21.34
N ASP A 199 -18.16 -9.10 21.79
CA ASP A 199 -18.10 -10.36 22.54
C ASP A 199 -17.59 -11.57 21.72
N ILE A 200 -17.47 -11.41 20.41
CA ILE A 200 -17.04 -12.47 19.47
C ILE A 200 -15.52 -12.45 19.28
N HIS A 201 -14.87 -11.30 19.51
CA HIS A 201 -13.41 -11.25 19.57
C HIS A 201 -12.94 -11.90 20.88
N PRO A 202 -11.94 -12.80 20.87
CA PRO A 202 -11.51 -13.50 22.09
C PRO A 202 -11.09 -12.55 23.21
N GLU A 203 -10.53 -11.39 22.86
CA GLU A 203 -10.09 -10.37 23.82
C GLU A 203 -10.97 -9.10 23.82
N GLY A 204 -12.17 -9.14 23.21
CA GLY A 204 -13.14 -8.04 23.26
C GLY A 204 -12.80 -6.79 22.44
N ASP A 205 -11.90 -6.89 21.45
CA ASP A 205 -11.60 -5.80 20.53
C ASP A 205 -12.76 -5.55 19.58
N ARG A 206 -12.84 -4.32 19.08
CA ARG A 206 -13.79 -3.97 18.04
C ARG A 206 -13.37 -4.58 16.70
N ILE A 207 -14.32 -5.21 16.04
CA ILE A 207 -14.15 -5.85 14.73
C ILE A 207 -14.89 -5.02 13.67
N TYR A 208 -14.48 -5.11 12.39
CA TYR A 208 -15.10 -4.38 11.27
C TYR A 208 -15.49 -5.28 10.08
N GLY A 209 -15.13 -6.56 10.14
CA GLY A 209 -15.51 -7.59 9.18
C GLY A 209 -14.46 -8.71 9.15
N SER A 210 -14.75 -9.78 8.43
CA SER A 210 -13.81 -10.91 8.26
C SER A 210 -12.85 -10.69 7.08
N PHE A 211 -11.78 -11.48 7.02
CA PHE A 211 -10.87 -11.51 5.86
C PHE A 211 -11.62 -11.89 4.56
N ARG A 212 -12.56 -12.83 4.63
CA ARG A 212 -13.43 -13.21 3.51
C ARG A 212 -14.23 -12.02 2.99
N GLU A 213 -14.90 -11.30 3.89
CA GLU A 213 -15.72 -10.14 3.54
C GLU A 213 -14.86 -9.03 2.92
N TYR A 214 -13.69 -8.77 3.49
CA TYR A 214 -12.74 -7.80 2.93
C TYR A 214 -12.44 -8.09 1.46
N TRP A 215 -12.05 -9.33 1.13
CA TRP A 215 -11.70 -9.68 -0.25
C TRP A 215 -12.91 -9.73 -1.18
N GLU A 216 -14.07 -10.19 -0.70
CA GLU A 216 -15.30 -10.19 -1.49
C GLU A 216 -15.72 -8.74 -1.83
N GLU A 217 -15.70 -7.82 -0.87
CA GLU A 217 -16.05 -6.41 -1.06
C GLU A 217 -15.01 -5.67 -1.92
N GLN A 218 -13.73 -5.78 -1.59
CA GLN A 218 -12.66 -5.07 -2.30
C GLN A 218 -12.45 -5.55 -3.73
N THR A 219 -12.92 -6.76 -4.06
CA THR A 219 -12.83 -7.32 -5.41
C THR A 219 -14.17 -7.44 -6.14
N ASN A 220 -15.24 -6.86 -5.58
CA ASN A 220 -16.59 -6.89 -6.15
C ASN A 220 -17.05 -8.34 -6.47
N GLY A 221 -16.77 -9.25 -5.55
CA GLY A 221 -17.10 -10.68 -5.63
C GLY A 221 -16.25 -11.49 -6.62
N VAL A 222 -15.18 -10.92 -7.19
CA VAL A 222 -14.29 -11.68 -8.07
C VAL A 222 -13.49 -12.72 -7.28
N ILE A 223 -12.98 -12.36 -6.11
CA ILE A 223 -12.36 -13.29 -5.16
C ILE A 223 -13.41 -13.74 -4.16
N THR A 224 -13.60 -15.06 -4.07
CA THR A 224 -14.51 -15.71 -3.13
C THR A 224 -13.81 -16.92 -2.53
N PHE A 225 -14.35 -17.49 -1.45
CA PHE A 225 -13.76 -18.61 -0.72
C PHE A 225 -14.72 -19.78 -0.63
N THR A 226 -14.19 -21.00 -0.55
CA THR A 226 -15.00 -22.21 -0.34
C THR A 226 -15.46 -22.31 1.12
N GLU A 227 -16.57 -23.01 1.34
CA GLU A 227 -17.04 -23.38 2.69
C GLU A 227 -16.10 -24.39 3.41
N ASN A 228 -15.14 -24.98 2.69
CA ASN A 228 -14.12 -25.87 3.26
C ASN A 228 -12.89 -25.10 3.75
N SER A 229 -12.83 -23.78 3.55
CA SER A 229 -11.72 -22.96 4.02
C SER A 229 -11.72 -22.88 5.55
N GLY A 230 -10.55 -23.00 6.18
CA GLY A 230 -10.46 -23.01 7.65
C GLY A 230 -9.20 -23.69 8.19
N VAL A 231 -9.16 -23.86 9.51
CA VAL A 231 -8.08 -24.54 10.23
C VAL A 231 -7.95 -26.01 9.82
N ILE A 232 -6.73 -26.39 9.43
CA ILE A 232 -6.36 -27.76 9.08
C ILE A 232 -5.69 -28.40 10.29
N TYR A 233 -6.15 -29.59 10.66
CA TYR A 233 -5.54 -30.37 11.74
C TYR A 233 -4.37 -31.21 11.21
N PRO A 234 -3.30 -31.39 12.02
CA PRO A 234 -2.27 -32.38 11.70
C PRO A 234 -2.90 -33.76 11.50
N PRO A 235 -2.48 -34.55 10.49
CA PRO A 235 -3.04 -35.87 10.22
C PRO A 235 -3.03 -36.79 11.45
N GLY A 236 -4.23 -37.21 11.88
CA GLY A 236 -4.41 -38.09 13.05
C GLY A 236 -4.33 -37.38 14.41
N SER A 237 -4.24 -36.05 14.43
CA SER A 237 -4.27 -35.23 15.65
C SER A 237 -5.68 -34.70 15.94
N SER A 238 -5.97 -34.51 17.23
CA SER A 238 -7.13 -33.72 17.71
C SER A 238 -6.74 -32.33 18.20
N ASP A 239 -5.44 -32.05 18.24
CA ASP A 239 -4.88 -30.74 18.49
C ASP A 239 -4.62 -30.05 17.14
N PRO A 240 -5.16 -28.84 16.87
CA PRO A 240 -5.00 -28.16 15.59
C PRO A 240 -3.58 -27.61 15.37
N TRP A 241 -2.70 -27.62 16.37
CA TRP A 241 -1.37 -27.05 16.28
C TRP A 241 -0.32 -28.08 15.84
N HIS A 242 0.53 -27.65 14.91
CA HIS A 242 1.66 -28.41 14.41
C HIS A 242 2.91 -28.03 15.19
N GLU A 243 3.63 -29.02 15.70
CA GLU A 243 4.88 -28.77 16.41
C GLU A 243 6.06 -28.68 15.42
N LEU A 244 6.74 -27.55 15.43
CA LEU A 244 7.99 -27.33 14.74
C LEU A 244 9.16 -27.75 15.63
N SER A 245 10.21 -28.29 15.02
CA SER A 245 11.40 -28.80 15.70
C SER A 245 12.34 -27.69 16.19
N GLY A 246 12.36 -26.54 15.50
CA GLY A 246 13.23 -25.40 15.81
C GLY A 246 12.62 -24.39 16.78
N THR A 247 13.47 -23.52 17.33
CA THR A 247 13.03 -22.36 18.11
C THR A 247 12.49 -21.25 17.21
N LYS A 248 11.67 -20.35 17.72
CA LYS A 248 11.18 -19.20 16.94
C LYS A 248 12.33 -18.36 16.37
N THR A 249 13.38 -18.15 17.17
CA THR A 249 14.61 -17.44 16.75
C THR A 249 15.33 -18.17 15.61
N TYR A 250 15.35 -19.51 15.61
CA TYR A 250 15.94 -20.27 14.51
C TYR A 250 15.24 -19.97 13.18
N TYR A 251 13.91 -20.06 13.12
CA TYR A 251 13.17 -19.78 11.87
C TYR A 251 13.30 -18.31 11.43
N ASN A 252 13.33 -17.37 12.38
CA ASN A 252 13.56 -15.95 12.09
C ASN A 252 14.92 -15.70 11.42
N GLY A 253 15.96 -16.44 11.79
CA GLY A 253 17.31 -16.30 11.23
C GLY A 253 17.49 -16.90 9.84
N LEU A 254 16.47 -17.53 9.25
CA LEU A 254 16.56 -18.19 7.95
C LEU A 254 16.30 -17.21 6.80
N GLY A 255 16.89 -17.49 5.63
CA GLY A 255 16.58 -16.75 4.40
C GLY A 255 15.13 -16.92 3.92
N SER A 256 14.44 -17.99 4.34
CA SER A 256 13.00 -18.18 4.18
C SER A 256 12.46 -19.10 5.28
N ALA A 257 11.72 -18.54 6.23
CA ALA A 257 11.06 -19.32 7.29
C ALA A 257 9.97 -20.24 6.70
N ILE A 258 9.13 -19.69 5.81
CA ILE A 258 8.01 -20.42 5.20
C ILE A 258 8.52 -21.65 4.45
N SER A 259 9.57 -21.53 3.63
CA SER A 259 10.08 -22.67 2.85
C SER A 259 10.52 -23.82 3.76
N THR A 260 11.14 -23.50 4.89
CA THR A 260 11.57 -24.51 5.87
C THR A 260 10.37 -25.16 6.55
N ILE A 261 9.39 -24.37 6.99
CA ILE A 261 8.15 -24.88 7.61
C ILE A 261 7.38 -25.79 6.65
N VAL A 262 7.21 -25.36 5.38
CA VAL A 262 6.53 -26.15 4.34
C VAL A 262 7.20 -27.51 4.13
N ASN A 263 8.53 -27.54 4.07
CA ASN A 263 9.28 -28.79 3.90
C ASN A 263 9.20 -29.69 5.13
N GLU A 264 9.30 -29.10 6.32
CA GLU A 264 9.28 -29.83 7.59
C GLU A 264 7.92 -30.49 7.87
N LEU A 265 6.84 -29.74 7.64
CA LEU A 265 5.47 -30.22 7.85
C LEU A 265 4.90 -30.96 6.62
N GLY A 266 5.59 -30.92 5.49
CA GLY A 266 5.15 -31.56 4.24
C GLY A 266 3.90 -30.93 3.63
N LEU A 267 3.74 -29.60 3.73
CA LEU A 267 2.51 -28.87 3.33
C LEU A 267 2.21 -28.90 1.82
N ASP A 268 3.16 -29.34 1.00
CA ASP A 268 2.97 -29.59 -0.44
C ASP A 268 2.41 -31.00 -0.73
N ASN A 269 2.11 -31.81 0.29
CA ASN A 269 1.58 -33.17 0.15
C ASN A 269 0.18 -33.31 0.78
N PRO A 270 -0.58 -34.37 0.44
CA PRO A 270 -1.86 -34.66 1.07
C PRO A 270 -1.78 -34.75 2.61
N PRO A 271 -2.78 -34.24 3.35
CA PRO A 271 -4.02 -33.64 2.84
C PRO A 271 -3.88 -32.14 2.47
N TYR A 272 -2.75 -31.51 2.75
CA TYR A 272 -2.61 -30.07 2.61
C TYR A 272 -2.66 -29.61 1.16
N ASP A 273 -2.22 -30.42 0.19
CA ASP A 273 -2.18 -30.10 -1.25
C ASP A 273 -3.55 -29.79 -1.89
N GLU A 274 -4.66 -30.05 -1.18
CA GLU A 274 -6.03 -29.72 -1.61
C GLU A 274 -6.39 -28.22 -1.49
N TYR A 275 -5.62 -27.43 -0.74
CA TYR A 275 -5.88 -26.01 -0.53
C TYR A 275 -5.14 -25.15 -1.56
N ASP A 276 -5.82 -24.22 -2.23
CA ASP A 276 -5.20 -23.32 -3.21
C ASP A 276 -4.20 -22.36 -2.55
N LYS A 277 -4.49 -21.94 -1.32
CA LYS A 277 -3.72 -20.98 -0.50
C LYS A 277 -3.65 -21.46 0.95
N ILE A 278 -2.54 -21.20 1.64
CA ILE A 278 -2.34 -21.59 3.03
C ILE A 278 -1.80 -20.39 3.83
N ALA A 279 -2.52 -20.00 4.87
CA ALA A 279 -2.05 -19.11 5.92
C ALA A 279 -1.35 -19.93 7.01
N ILE A 280 -0.08 -19.65 7.27
CA ILE A 280 0.64 -20.22 8.42
C ILE A 280 0.50 -19.23 9.57
N ILE A 281 -0.20 -19.61 10.63
CA ILE A 281 -0.33 -18.79 11.84
C ILE A 281 0.56 -19.39 12.91
N TYR A 282 1.59 -18.66 13.34
CA TYR A 282 2.53 -19.17 14.33
C TYR A 282 2.23 -18.70 15.76
N ALA A 283 2.71 -19.48 16.72
CA ALA A 283 2.59 -19.18 18.14
C ALA A 283 3.34 -17.92 18.57
N GLY A 284 2.67 -17.12 19.42
CA GLY A 284 3.19 -15.90 19.99
C GLY A 284 3.12 -14.69 19.05
N GLU A 285 3.93 -13.69 19.38
CA GLU A 285 3.76 -12.33 18.86
C GLU A 285 4.32 -12.12 17.44
N THR A 286 3.57 -11.34 16.66
CA THR A 286 3.94 -10.80 15.36
C THR A 286 4.89 -9.64 15.52
N PHE A 287 6.16 -9.83 15.18
CA PHE A 287 7.15 -8.76 15.28
C PHE A 287 7.49 -8.16 13.92
N TYR A 288 7.17 -6.88 13.78
CA TYR A 288 7.81 -6.03 12.80
C TYR A 288 9.20 -5.70 13.33
N GLY A 289 10.22 -6.43 12.85
CA GLY A 289 11.60 -6.00 13.03
C GLY A 289 12.36 -6.39 14.30
N GLY A 290 12.14 -7.61 14.81
CA GLY A 290 12.99 -8.17 15.87
C GLY A 290 12.65 -9.62 16.23
N GLY A 291 11.91 -10.29 15.36
CA GLY A 291 11.38 -11.65 15.47
C GLY A 291 10.81 -12.05 14.11
N LEU A 292 10.24 -13.24 14.00
CA LEU A 292 9.72 -13.77 12.73
C LEU A 292 8.61 -12.86 12.17
N SER A 293 8.92 -11.98 11.23
CA SER A 293 7.94 -11.01 10.70
C SER A 293 6.94 -11.66 9.75
N PRO A 294 5.72 -11.09 9.62
CA PRO A 294 4.79 -11.50 8.56
C PRO A 294 5.42 -11.28 7.20
N HIS A 295 5.13 -12.18 6.28
CA HIS A 295 5.49 -12.06 4.88
C HIS A 295 4.80 -13.16 4.07
N ALA A 296 4.58 -12.91 2.78
CA ALA A 296 4.34 -13.94 1.81
C ALA A 296 5.65 -14.61 1.37
N ARG A 297 5.58 -15.89 1.00
CA ARG A 297 6.76 -16.63 0.53
C ARG A 297 7.32 -16.00 -0.73
N TYR A 298 6.46 -15.81 -1.74
CA TYR A 298 6.74 -15.10 -2.99
C TYR A 298 5.49 -14.39 -3.52
N LEU A 299 5.66 -13.48 -4.49
CA LEU A 299 4.52 -12.90 -5.21
C LEU A 299 3.79 -14.01 -5.98
N ASN A 300 2.47 -13.98 -5.88
CA ASN A 300 1.57 -14.97 -6.47
C ASN A 300 1.76 -16.41 -5.93
N ASP A 301 2.38 -16.57 -4.75
CA ASP A 301 2.61 -17.86 -4.12
C ASP A 301 1.38 -18.38 -3.35
N ARG A 302 1.48 -19.60 -2.84
CA ARG A 302 0.48 -20.31 -2.05
C ARG A 302 0.51 -19.93 -0.58
N TYR A 303 1.67 -19.53 -0.06
CA TYR A 303 1.91 -19.42 1.39
C TYR A 303 2.19 -17.99 1.83
N TYR A 304 1.63 -17.63 2.98
CA TYR A 304 2.11 -16.53 3.81
C TYR A 304 2.15 -16.95 5.28
N ILE A 305 2.84 -16.16 6.10
CA ILE A 305 2.99 -16.42 7.53
C ILE A 305 2.71 -15.16 8.35
N ILE A 306 2.11 -15.33 9.53
CA ILE A 306 1.81 -14.26 10.50
C ILE A 306 1.66 -14.87 11.90
N GLY A 307 1.86 -14.09 12.96
CA GLY A 307 1.69 -14.56 14.33
C GLY A 307 0.25 -14.51 14.80
N GLU A 308 -0.11 -15.37 15.75
CA GLU A 308 -1.45 -15.39 16.35
C GLU A 308 -1.76 -14.13 17.18
N ARG A 309 -0.71 -13.37 17.56
CA ARG A 309 -0.85 -12.10 18.27
C ARG A 309 -0.23 -10.94 17.51
N HIS A 310 -0.86 -9.77 17.55
CA HIS A 310 -0.37 -8.52 16.97
C HIS A 310 -0.29 -7.42 18.04
N GLN A 311 0.59 -6.43 17.81
CA GLN A 311 0.74 -5.31 18.74
C GLN A 311 -0.39 -4.31 18.53
N ARG A 312 -1.11 -4.03 19.61
CA ARG A 312 -2.09 -2.96 19.74
C ARG A 312 -1.40 -1.71 20.26
N LEU A 313 -1.60 -0.59 19.58
CA LEU A 313 -1.14 0.71 20.07
C LEU A 313 -1.79 0.97 21.44
N ASN A 314 -0.97 1.29 22.45
CA ASN A 314 -1.38 1.57 23.83
C ASN A 314 -2.07 0.43 24.62
N SER A 315 -2.38 -0.70 23.99
CA SER A 315 -3.09 -1.84 24.62
C SER A 315 -2.27 -3.14 24.68
N GLY A 316 -1.01 -3.11 24.22
CA GLY A 316 -0.10 -4.25 24.36
C GLY A 316 -0.28 -5.29 23.25
N TRP A 317 -0.15 -6.57 23.56
CA TRP A 317 -0.30 -7.65 22.57
C TRP A 317 -1.67 -8.27 22.66
N GLY A 318 -2.30 -8.55 21.52
CA GLY A 318 -3.57 -9.26 21.48
C GLY A 318 -3.73 -10.16 20.30
N PHE A 319 -4.87 -10.85 20.21
CA PHE A 319 -5.24 -11.66 19.05
C PHE A 319 -5.09 -10.83 17.77
N THR A 320 -4.44 -11.39 16.77
CA THR A 320 -4.20 -10.72 15.48
C THR A 320 -5.53 -10.40 14.80
N HIS A 321 -5.60 -9.24 14.14
CA HIS A 321 -6.73 -8.86 13.30
C HIS A 321 -6.48 -9.14 11.82
N ILE A 322 -7.49 -8.92 10.98
CA ILE A 322 -7.46 -9.31 9.56
C ILE A 322 -6.47 -8.51 8.70
N GLY A 323 -6.04 -7.32 9.10
CA GLY A 323 -5.34 -6.40 8.20
C GLY A 323 -3.97 -6.91 7.73
N GLY A 324 -3.18 -7.50 8.64
CA GLY A 324 -1.94 -8.20 8.27
C GLY A 324 -2.20 -9.40 7.34
N HIS A 325 -3.24 -10.19 7.64
CA HIS A 325 -3.65 -11.30 6.76
C HIS A 325 -4.04 -10.81 5.36
N CYS A 326 -4.79 -9.71 5.26
CA CYS A 326 -5.18 -9.11 3.99
C CYS A 326 -3.95 -8.64 3.21
N HIS A 327 -3.02 -7.92 3.84
CA HIS A 327 -1.79 -7.47 3.17
C HIS A 327 -1.00 -8.65 2.58
N GLU A 328 -0.72 -9.67 3.40
CA GLU A 328 0.07 -10.82 2.97
C GLU A 328 -0.62 -11.65 1.89
N PHE A 329 -1.94 -11.82 2.00
CA PHE A 329 -2.69 -12.50 0.96
C PHE A 329 -2.72 -11.70 -0.35
N GLY A 330 -2.67 -10.37 -0.29
CA GLY A 330 -2.47 -9.52 -1.45
C GLY A 330 -1.23 -9.92 -2.25
N HIS A 331 -0.12 -10.22 -1.58
CA HIS A 331 1.07 -10.79 -2.23
C HIS A 331 0.82 -12.17 -2.81
N CYS A 332 0.09 -13.05 -2.13
CA CYS A 332 -0.33 -14.34 -2.67
C CYS A 332 -1.24 -14.22 -3.92
N LEU A 333 -1.91 -13.09 -4.12
CA LEU A 333 -2.65 -12.74 -5.34
C LEU A 333 -1.80 -12.00 -6.39
N GLY A 334 -0.51 -11.78 -6.09
CA GLY A 334 0.44 -11.10 -6.96
C GLY A 334 0.24 -9.59 -7.01
N LEU A 335 -0.15 -8.97 -5.90
CA LEU A 335 -0.06 -7.53 -5.69
C LEU A 335 1.31 -7.19 -5.13
N PRO A 336 2.12 -6.32 -5.76
CA PRO A 336 3.38 -5.85 -5.17
C PRO A 336 3.17 -4.60 -4.31
N HIS A 337 4.20 -4.17 -3.58
CA HIS A 337 4.26 -2.79 -3.08
C HIS A 337 4.18 -1.81 -4.25
N PRO A 338 3.38 -0.75 -4.15
CA PRO A 338 3.32 0.29 -5.16
C PRO A 338 4.60 1.14 -5.20
N ALA A 339 5.22 1.43 -4.05
CA ALA A 339 6.42 2.27 -3.94
C ALA A 339 7.76 1.50 -3.85
N ASN A 340 8.88 2.20 -4.06
CA ASN A 340 10.24 1.64 -3.97
C ASN A 340 10.76 1.74 -2.53
N THR A 341 11.02 0.62 -1.86
CA THR A 341 11.44 0.57 -0.45
C THR A 341 12.93 0.93 -0.23
N THR A 342 13.65 1.47 -1.21
CA THR A 342 15.13 1.66 -1.12
C THR A 342 15.59 2.99 -0.55
N GLY A 343 14.71 3.73 0.14
CA GLY A 343 15.07 4.93 0.86
C GLY A 343 14.90 6.22 0.05
N GLU A 344 14.54 7.25 0.79
CA GLU A 344 14.19 8.63 0.44
C GLU A 344 12.68 8.93 0.27
N ASP A 345 11.86 8.09 -0.40
CA ASP A 345 10.41 8.36 -0.62
C ASP A 345 9.46 7.38 0.11
N THR A 346 9.82 6.85 1.28
CA THR A 346 9.09 5.72 1.91
C THR A 346 8.06 6.11 2.96
N SER A 347 7.78 7.40 3.17
CA SER A 347 6.95 7.85 4.33
C SER A 347 5.68 8.57 3.94
N GLU A 348 5.22 8.46 2.69
CA GLU A 348 4.52 9.59 2.10
C GLU A 348 2.99 9.50 2.09
N VAL A 349 2.31 8.33 2.03
CA VAL A 349 0.82 8.31 2.10
C VAL A 349 0.22 6.95 2.51
N ASP A 350 0.82 6.29 3.50
CA ASP A 350 0.75 4.83 3.59
C ASP A 350 -0.62 4.22 4.00
N TYR A 351 -1.53 4.97 4.63
CA TYR A 351 -2.77 4.41 5.19
C TYR A 351 -3.91 4.24 4.18
N TYR A 352 -3.83 4.82 2.99
CA TYR A 352 -4.90 4.75 1.99
C TYR A 352 -4.83 3.49 1.09
N ALA A 353 -3.75 2.72 1.16
CA ALA A 353 -3.57 1.53 0.34
C ALA A 353 -3.21 0.30 1.19
N LEU A 354 -3.97 -0.78 1.04
CA LEU A 354 -3.71 -2.05 1.74
C LEU A 354 -2.25 -2.52 1.57
N MET A 355 -1.74 -2.43 0.33
CA MET A 355 -0.41 -2.89 -0.04
C MET A 355 0.70 -1.88 0.34
N GLU A 356 0.39 -0.90 1.18
CA GLU A 356 1.33 -0.02 1.88
C GLU A 356 1.16 -0.29 3.40
N VAL A 357 0.82 0.71 4.21
CA VAL A 357 0.53 0.55 5.66
C VAL A 357 -0.96 0.37 5.94
N GLY A 358 -1.82 0.44 4.91
CA GLY A 358 -3.27 0.28 5.06
C GLY A 358 -3.71 -1.02 5.77
N GLY A 359 -2.88 -2.08 5.76
CA GLY A 359 -3.08 -3.29 6.56
C GLY A 359 -3.03 -3.09 8.08
N MET A 360 -2.59 -1.92 8.56
CA MET A 360 -2.54 -1.55 9.98
C MET A 360 -3.73 -0.70 10.43
N CYS A 361 -4.58 -0.22 9.51
CA CYS A 361 -5.70 0.65 9.85
C CYS A 361 -6.63 0.01 10.91
N GLY A 362 -7.21 0.87 11.75
CA GLY A 362 -8.04 0.47 12.89
C GLY A 362 -7.81 1.36 14.11
N PRO A 363 -8.67 1.25 15.14
CA PRO A 363 -8.63 2.12 16.32
C PRO A 363 -7.29 2.10 17.07
N GLU A 364 -6.65 0.94 17.14
CA GLU A 364 -5.36 0.78 17.84
C GLU A 364 -4.21 0.52 16.87
N LYS A 365 -4.36 0.91 15.59
CA LYS A 365 -3.40 0.65 14.51
C LYS A 365 -2.93 -0.82 14.45
N ASN A 366 -3.87 -1.72 14.70
CA ASN A 366 -3.64 -3.16 14.87
C ASN A 366 -4.17 -4.00 13.70
N GLY A 367 -4.64 -3.36 12.62
CA GLY A 367 -5.20 -4.03 11.45
C GLY A 367 -6.65 -4.50 11.60
N ALA A 368 -7.41 -3.96 12.56
CA ALA A 368 -8.82 -4.31 12.74
C ALA A 368 -9.73 -3.84 11.58
N CYS A 369 -9.35 -2.75 10.89
CA CYS A 369 -10.13 -2.14 9.81
C CYS A 369 -9.20 -1.74 8.66
N PRO A 370 -8.67 -2.71 7.89
CA PRO A 370 -7.67 -2.45 6.85
C PRO A 370 -8.22 -1.60 5.70
N SER A 371 -7.41 -0.69 5.16
CA SER A 371 -7.84 0.22 4.09
C SER A 371 -8.19 -0.49 2.77
N GLY A 372 -8.86 0.24 1.87
CA GLY A 372 -9.10 -0.20 0.50
C GLY A 372 -7.82 -0.45 -0.32
N ILE A 373 -7.98 -1.25 -1.37
CA ILE A 373 -6.89 -1.58 -2.32
C ILE A 373 -6.68 -0.43 -3.30
N ASN A 374 -5.42 -0.15 -3.64
CA ASN A 374 -5.06 0.84 -4.67
C ASN A 374 -5.87 0.63 -5.98
N PRO A 375 -6.47 1.69 -6.55
CA PRO A 375 -7.38 1.56 -7.69
C PRO A 375 -6.70 1.01 -8.95
N PHE A 376 -5.42 1.32 -9.19
CA PHE A 376 -4.69 0.76 -10.32
C PHE A 376 -4.62 -0.77 -10.24
N PHE A 377 -4.42 -1.34 -9.04
CA PHE A 377 -4.40 -2.78 -8.86
C PHE A 377 -5.76 -3.40 -9.11
N LYS A 378 -6.84 -2.81 -8.57
CA LYS A 378 -8.21 -3.28 -8.80
C LYS A 378 -8.55 -3.29 -10.30
N ILE A 379 -8.26 -2.21 -11.01
CA ILE A 379 -8.51 -2.11 -12.46
C ILE A 379 -7.64 -3.10 -13.24
N SER A 380 -6.34 -3.18 -12.94
CA SER A 380 -5.39 -4.07 -13.64
C SER A 380 -5.73 -5.55 -13.48
N LYS A 381 -6.26 -5.94 -12.31
CA LYS A 381 -6.72 -7.31 -12.05
C LYS A 381 -8.11 -7.59 -12.59
N GLY A 382 -8.90 -6.55 -12.90
CA GLY A 382 -10.30 -6.70 -13.33
C GLY A 382 -11.23 -7.01 -12.17
N TRP A 383 -11.01 -6.34 -11.05
CA TRP A 383 -11.84 -6.44 -9.85
C TRP A 383 -12.88 -5.32 -9.77
N VAL A 384 -12.97 -4.51 -10.81
CA VAL A 384 -13.92 -3.41 -10.95
C VAL A 384 -14.80 -3.71 -12.14
N ASN A 385 -16.09 -3.44 -12.03
CA ASN A 385 -16.98 -3.47 -13.18
C ASN A 385 -16.53 -2.43 -14.21
N ASP A 386 -16.44 -2.83 -15.48
CA ASP A 386 -15.97 -1.95 -16.55
C ASP A 386 -16.83 -0.68 -16.70
N GLU A 387 -18.13 -0.74 -16.38
CA GLU A 387 -19.05 0.41 -16.39
C GLU A 387 -18.74 1.49 -15.34
N ASN A 388 -17.93 1.16 -14.34
CA ASN A 388 -17.50 2.09 -13.30
C ASN A 388 -16.12 2.69 -13.58
N ILE A 389 -15.50 2.36 -14.72
CA ILE A 389 -14.19 2.89 -15.11
C ILE A 389 -14.39 3.92 -16.21
N HIS A 390 -14.11 5.18 -15.89
CA HIS A 390 -14.34 6.35 -16.74
C HIS A 390 -13.01 6.79 -17.34
N TYR A 391 -12.82 6.61 -18.64
CA TYR A 391 -11.59 7.02 -19.32
C TYR A 391 -11.72 8.45 -19.87
N ILE A 392 -10.77 9.30 -19.49
CA ILE A 392 -10.73 10.72 -19.83
C ILE A 392 -9.47 10.98 -20.66
N SER A 393 -9.64 11.25 -21.95
CA SER A 393 -8.55 11.56 -22.88
C SER A 393 -8.55 13.01 -23.38
N GLU A 394 -9.56 13.78 -23.02
CA GLU A 394 -9.82 15.15 -23.46
C GLU A 394 -10.21 16.03 -22.26
N ASN A 395 -10.17 17.35 -22.44
CA ASN A 395 -10.49 18.30 -21.39
C ASN A 395 -11.97 18.20 -20.98
N ILE A 396 -12.25 18.21 -19.68
CA ILE A 396 -13.61 18.19 -19.11
C ILE A 396 -13.75 19.37 -18.13
N LYS A 397 -14.72 20.25 -18.37
CA LYS A 397 -14.93 21.45 -17.55
C LYS A 397 -15.80 21.23 -16.30
N ASN A 398 -16.54 20.13 -16.24
CA ASN A 398 -17.47 19.86 -15.14
C ASN A 398 -17.53 18.35 -14.89
N LEU A 399 -16.45 17.79 -14.36
CA LEU A 399 -16.43 16.40 -13.93
C LEU A 399 -16.98 16.32 -12.50
N ASN A 400 -17.95 15.43 -12.27
CA ASN A 400 -18.42 15.08 -10.94
C ASN A 400 -17.99 13.64 -10.60
N ILE A 401 -17.35 13.47 -9.46
CA ILE A 401 -16.82 12.21 -8.96
C ILE A 401 -17.68 11.76 -7.78
N PHE A 402 -18.31 10.61 -7.94
CA PHE A 402 -19.24 10.03 -6.98
C PHE A 402 -18.57 8.96 -6.12
N TYR A 403 -19.04 8.82 -4.89
CA TYR A 403 -18.65 7.73 -4.00
C TYR A 403 -19.69 6.60 -4.03
N ASN A 404 -19.21 5.36 -4.06
CA ASN A 404 -20.00 4.17 -3.77
C ASN A 404 -19.05 3.07 -3.28
N TYR A 405 -19.15 2.70 -2.01
CA TYR A 405 -18.24 1.74 -1.39
C TYR A 405 -18.24 0.37 -2.09
N LEU A 406 -19.41 -0.23 -2.29
CA LEU A 406 -19.55 -1.58 -2.88
C LEU A 406 -19.36 -1.59 -4.40
N SER A 407 -19.48 -0.43 -5.05
CA SER A 407 -19.37 -0.29 -6.51
C SER A 407 -18.62 0.99 -6.87
N PRO A 408 -17.33 1.10 -6.55
CA PRO A 408 -16.56 2.34 -6.67
C PRO A 408 -16.34 2.74 -8.12
N HIS A 409 -16.32 4.05 -8.35
CA HIS A 409 -16.07 4.68 -9.64
C HIS A 409 -14.61 5.16 -9.71
N TYR A 410 -13.93 4.85 -10.81
CA TYR A 410 -12.56 5.27 -11.04
C TYR A 410 -12.44 6.05 -12.34
N TYR A 411 -11.75 7.19 -12.31
CA TYR A 411 -11.59 8.07 -13.46
C TYR A 411 -10.12 8.04 -13.90
N VAL A 412 -9.85 7.40 -15.03
CA VAL A 412 -8.51 7.24 -15.59
C VAL A 412 -8.26 8.40 -16.55
N VAL A 413 -7.40 9.34 -16.15
CA VAL A 413 -7.07 10.52 -16.94
C VAL A 413 -5.77 10.25 -17.70
N ASN A 414 -5.89 9.93 -18.98
CA ASN A 414 -4.78 9.61 -19.86
C ASN A 414 -5.02 10.13 -21.29
N ARG A 415 -4.19 11.11 -21.71
CA ARG A 415 -4.27 11.75 -23.03
C ARG A 415 -3.83 10.86 -24.20
N ASP A 416 -3.00 9.84 -23.91
CA ASP A 416 -2.42 8.94 -24.90
C ASP A 416 -2.62 7.49 -24.46
N THR A 417 -3.78 6.94 -24.84
CA THR A 417 -4.18 5.56 -24.59
C THR A 417 -3.29 4.52 -25.29
N ASN A 418 -2.41 4.94 -26.20
CA ASN A 418 -1.52 4.07 -26.95
C ASN A 418 -0.08 4.07 -26.45
N ASN A 419 0.36 5.05 -25.63
CA ASN A 419 1.79 5.19 -25.34
C ASN A 419 2.21 5.88 -24.04
N SER A 420 1.30 6.41 -23.21
CA SER A 420 1.71 6.95 -21.90
C SER A 420 1.45 5.94 -20.78
N ASP A 421 2.52 5.28 -20.33
CA ASP A 421 2.52 4.51 -19.07
C ASP A 421 2.56 5.43 -17.83
N LYS A 422 2.47 6.75 -18.02
CA LYS A 422 2.33 7.75 -16.96
C LYS A 422 0.97 8.47 -17.05
N PHE A 423 0.17 8.41 -16.00
CA PHE A 423 -1.19 8.97 -15.99
C PHE A 423 -1.72 9.13 -14.55
N PHE A 424 -2.96 9.60 -14.41
CA PHE A 424 -3.62 9.75 -13.11
C PHE A 424 -4.89 8.90 -13.01
N ILE A 425 -5.18 8.40 -11.81
CA ILE A 425 -6.47 7.82 -11.46
C ILE A 425 -7.08 8.63 -10.34
N LEU A 426 -8.33 9.04 -10.52
CA LEU A 426 -9.07 9.80 -9.53
C LEU A 426 -10.17 8.90 -8.96
N GLU A 427 -10.35 8.97 -7.64
CA GLU A 427 -11.47 8.38 -6.93
C GLU A 427 -11.96 9.31 -5.83
N ASN A 428 -13.26 9.36 -5.59
CA ASN A 428 -13.78 9.92 -4.34
C ASN A 428 -13.89 8.75 -3.36
N ARG A 429 -13.34 8.88 -2.16
CA ARG A 429 -13.34 7.83 -1.14
C ARG A 429 -13.75 8.40 0.20
N LEU A 430 -14.79 7.80 0.80
CA LEU A 430 -15.32 8.14 2.12
C LEU A 430 -15.01 7.05 3.15
N ARG A 431 -15.28 7.36 4.42
CA ARG A 431 -15.16 6.46 5.56
C ARG A 431 -16.34 5.50 5.68
N ASP A 432 -16.33 4.45 4.89
CA ASP A 432 -17.39 3.44 4.86
C ASP A 432 -16.78 2.03 4.77
N GLY A 433 -17.45 1.04 5.37
CA GLY A 433 -16.96 -0.33 5.45
C GLY A 433 -15.55 -0.43 6.03
N PHE A 434 -14.65 -1.08 5.29
CA PHE A 434 -13.24 -1.25 5.68
C PHE A 434 -12.40 0.04 5.60
N ASP A 435 -12.91 1.11 4.99
CA ASP A 435 -12.26 2.43 4.99
C ASP A 435 -12.69 3.30 6.18
N TYR A 436 -13.49 2.78 7.12
CA TYR A 436 -14.02 3.56 8.24
C TYR A 436 -12.92 4.20 9.13
N TYR A 437 -11.76 3.55 9.26
CA TYR A 437 -10.57 4.08 9.95
C TYR A 437 -9.47 4.59 9.00
N THR A 438 -9.78 4.79 7.73
CA THR A 438 -8.84 5.32 6.74
C THR A 438 -9.02 6.84 6.62
N PRO A 439 -7.97 7.66 6.82
CA PRO A 439 -6.60 7.28 7.20
C PRO A 439 -6.36 7.22 8.71
N ASN A 440 -7.23 7.82 9.53
CA ASN A 440 -7.06 7.94 10.99
C ASN A 440 -8.39 7.73 11.75
N ASP A 441 -8.45 8.06 13.04
CA ASP A 441 -9.67 7.88 13.85
C ASP A 441 -10.86 8.71 13.30
N PRO A 442 -12.04 8.11 13.09
CA PRO A 442 -13.23 8.81 12.57
C PRO A 442 -13.81 9.86 13.53
N ASN A 443 -13.44 9.84 14.83
CA ASN A 443 -13.86 10.85 15.79
C ASN A 443 -13.01 12.12 15.73
N TYR A 444 -11.89 12.11 15.00
CA TYR A 444 -11.14 13.32 14.73
C TYR A 444 -12.03 14.27 13.91
N PRO A 445 -12.32 15.50 14.39
CA PRO A 445 -13.30 16.38 13.75
C PRO A 445 -12.84 16.93 12.38
N GLY A 446 -11.60 16.66 11.98
CA GLY A 446 -10.97 17.31 10.84
C GLY A 446 -10.36 18.65 11.23
N GLU A 447 -9.58 19.18 10.32
CA GLU A 447 -8.89 20.44 10.53
C GLU A 447 -9.84 21.63 10.36
N PRO A 448 -9.65 22.73 11.13
CA PRO A 448 -10.40 23.95 10.90
C PRO A 448 -10.22 24.42 9.45
N ASP A 449 -11.34 24.77 8.80
CA ASP A 449 -11.41 25.25 7.42
C ASP A 449 -11.19 24.21 6.31
N ASP A 450 -10.98 22.95 6.67
CA ASP A 450 -10.98 21.84 5.71
C ASP A 450 -12.39 21.62 5.14
N PRO A 451 -12.62 21.83 3.83
CA PRO A 451 -13.93 21.67 3.19
C PRO A 451 -14.52 20.27 3.35
N ASN A 452 -13.69 19.24 3.22
CA ASN A 452 -14.13 17.86 3.32
C ASN A 452 -14.00 17.30 4.74
N GLY A 453 -13.16 17.94 5.56
CA GLY A 453 -12.91 17.55 6.94
C GLY A 453 -12.45 16.10 7.02
N ASN A 454 -12.71 15.44 8.14
CA ASN A 454 -12.32 14.03 8.27
C ASN A 454 -13.31 13.03 7.64
N GLN A 455 -14.04 13.41 6.58
CA GLN A 455 -15.08 12.55 5.98
C GLN A 455 -14.59 11.74 4.78
N GLY A 456 -13.38 12.02 4.31
CA GLY A 456 -12.83 11.53 3.04
C GLY A 456 -12.92 12.59 1.95
N GLY A 457 -12.68 12.23 0.70
CA GLY A 457 -12.67 13.18 -0.41
C GLY A 457 -12.02 12.62 -1.67
N LEU A 458 -11.55 13.52 -2.54
CA LEU A 458 -10.90 13.15 -3.79
C LEU A 458 -9.46 12.70 -3.55
N LEU A 459 -9.17 11.45 -3.89
CA LEU A 459 -7.82 10.90 -3.95
C LEU A 459 -7.33 10.96 -5.40
N ILE A 460 -6.15 11.52 -5.61
CA ILE A 460 -5.51 11.63 -6.93
C ILE A 460 -4.25 10.77 -6.93
N TRP A 461 -4.32 9.63 -7.62
CA TRP A 461 -3.23 8.67 -7.73
C TRP A 461 -2.39 8.96 -8.98
N ARG A 462 -1.11 9.27 -8.79
CA ARG A 462 -0.09 9.30 -9.84
C ARG A 462 0.35 7.88 -10.15
N VAL A 463 0.25 7.49 -11.42
CA VAL A 463 0.60 6.14 -11.90
C VAL A 463 1.77 6.24 -12.87
N GLU A 464 2.85 5.53 -12.57
CA GLU A 464 4.05 5.42 -13.39
C GLU A 464 4.51 3.95 -13.48
N PRO A 465 5.28 3.53 -14.51
CA PRO A 465 5.60 2.12 -14.79
C PRO A 465 6.12 1.28 -13.61
N THR A 466 6.76 1.93 -12.64
CA THR A 466 7.39 1.26 -11.49
C THR A 466 7.04 1.90 -10.14
N TRP A 467 6.07 2.81 -10.14
CA TRP A 467 5.74 3.64 -8.99
C TRP A 467 4.30 4.13 -9.09
N ILE A 468 3.52 3.91 -8.05
CA ILE A 468 2.14 4.40 -7.94
C ILE A 468 2.06 5.11 -6.60
N HIS A 469 1.52 6.32 -6.56
CA HIS A 469 1.56 7.15 -5.38
C HIS A 469 0.34 8.05 -5.29
N LEU A 470 -0.20 8.24 -4.10
CA LEU A 470 -1.23 9.26 -3.83
C LEU A 470 -0.55 10.63 -3.76
N ILE A 471 -1.18 11.67 -4.29
CA ILE A 471 -0.73 13.05 -4.08
C ILE A 471 -1.48 13.58 -2.85
N PRO A 472 -0.81 13.91 -1.73
CA PRO A 472 -1.46 14.50 -0.57
C PRO A 472 -1.90 15.93 -0.89
N ALA A 473 -3.13 16.31 -0.58
CA ALA A 473 -3.70 17.59 -1.01
C ALA A 473 -3.08 18.82 -0.33
N ASP A 474 -2.44 18.68 0.81
CA ASP A 474 -1.72 19.75 1.51
C ASP A 474 -0.21 19.76 1.26
N ASP A 475 0.30 18.85 0.42
CA ASP A 475 1.74 18.61 0.21
C ASP A 475 2.47 18.17 1.51
N GLU A 476 1.72 17.85 2.57
CA GLU A 476 2.29 17.40 3.82
C GLU A 476 2.53 15.90 3.77
N ILE A 477 3.79 15.55 3.56
CA ILE A 477 4.28 14.21 3.86
C ILE A 477 4.26 14.06 5.38
N SER A 478 3.49 13.08 5.88
CA SER A 478 3.51 12.52 7.24
C SER A 478 4.53 13.20 8.16
N ASP A 479 4.04 14.01 9.07
CA ASP A 479 4.87 14.58 10.09
C ASP A 479 5.42 13.45 10.97
N ARG A 480 6.74 13.21 10.86
CA ARG A 480 7.48 12.31 11.77
C ARG A 480 7.51 12.84 13.21
N TYR A 481 6.62 13.75 13.57
CA TYR A 481 6.51 14.37 14.87
C TYR A 481 5.72 13.49 15.83
N TRP A 482 6.18 13.52 17.08
CA TRP A 482 5.43 12.99 18.21
C TRP A 482 4.18 13.83 18.40
N ASP A 483 3.02 13.29 18.05
CA ASP A 483 1.74 13.83 18.49
C ASP A 483 1.35 13.20 19.84
N PRO A 484 1.35 13.94 20.95
CA PRO A 484 0.87 13.45 22.25
C PRO A 484 -0.63 13.12 22.26
N GLU A 485 -1.41 13.58 21.27
CA GLU A 485 -2.83 13.27 21.09
C GLU A 485 -3.07 12.09 20.12
N TRP A 486 -2.01 11.60 19.46
CA TRP A 486 -2.00 10.44 18.54
C TRP A 486 -2.92 10.54 17.32
N GLU A 487 -3.38 11.74 17.00
CA GLU A 487 -4.09 12.10 15.79
C GLU A 487 -3.03 12.39 14.73
N ASN A 488 -2.75 11.46 13.81
CA ASN A 488 -1.90 11.83 12.67
C ASN A 488 -2.73 12.73 11.74
N ARG A 489 -2.61 14.05 11.98
CA ARG A 489 -3.40 15.14 11.38
C ARG A 489 -3.04 15.40 9.93
N SER A 490 -1.78 15.13 9.56
CA SER A 490 -1.29 15.24 8.18
C SER A 490 -2.18 14.44 7.23
N TYR A 491 -2.47 13.16 7.55
CA TYR A 491 -3.23 12.34 6.60
C TYR A 491 -4.69 12.75 6.40
N SER A 492 -5.35 13.37 7.39
CA SER A 492 -6.77 13.76 7.23
C SER A 492 -6.98 14.84 6.17
N LYS A 493 -5.94 15.61 5.84
CA LYS A 493 -5.95 16.63 4.80
C LYS A 493 -5.46 16.12 3.45
N ASP A 494 -5.06 14.85 3.34
CA ASP A 494 -4.62 14.26 2.08
C ASP A 494 -5.70 14.24 0.99
N PRO A 495 -7.00 14.02 1.29
CA PRO A 495 -8.04 14.09 0.29
C PRO A 495 -8.25 15.53 -0.17
N PHE A 496 -8.31 15.75 -1.48
CA PHE A 496 -8.67 17.04 -2.04
C PHE A 496 -10.17 17.33 -1.85
N PRO A 497 -10.57 18.61 -1.72
CA PRO A 497 -9.71 19.78 -1.59
C PRO A 497 -9.50 20.21 -0.12
N ILE A 498 -8.37 20.84 0.19
CA ILE A 498 -8.13 21.50 1.50
C ILE A 498 -8.68 22.94 1.55
N VAL A 499 -9.08 23.49 0.40
CA VAL A 499 -9.78 24.76 0.27
C VAL A 499 -10.66 24.71 -0.96
N GLN A 500 -11.85 25.29 -0.90
CA GLN A 500 -12.77 25.27 -2.05
C GLN A 500 -12.14 25.95 -3.27
N GLY A 501 -12.17 25.24 -4.41
CA GLY A 501 -11.56 25.70 -5.65
C GLY A 501 -10.05 25.47 -5.73
N GLN A 502 -9.50 24.54 -4.94
CA GLN A 502 -8.09 24.18 -5.01
C GLN A 502 -7.70 23.68 -6.42
N ASP A 503 -6.53 24.09 -6.87
CA ASP A 503 -5.91 23.69 -8.13
C ASP A 503 -4.76 22.70 -7.88
N LEU A 504 -4.53 21.79 -8.83
CA LEU A 504 -3.38 20.88 -8.87
C LEU A 504 -2.81 20.84 -10.31
N ASN A 505 -1.64 21.42 -10.49
CA ASN A 505 -0.88 21.45 -11.74
C ASN A 505 0.63 21.59 -11.46
N GLY A 506 1.48 21.70 -12.48
CA GLY A 506 2.94 21.85 -12.31
C GLY A 506 3.35 23.12 -11.54
N GLY A 507 2.49 24.14 -11.48
CA GLY A 507 2.75 25.42 -10.80
C GLY A 507 2.18 25.53 -9.38
N THR A 508 1.54 24.50 -8.84
CA THR A 508 0.92 24.52 -7.50
C THR A 508 1.76 23.79 -6.44
N VAL A 509 1.36 23.91 -5.17
CA VAL A 509 1.86 23.11 -4.06
C VAL A 509 0.64 22.49 -3.38
N PRO A 510 0.45 21.15 -3.41
CA PRO A 510 1.27 20.15 -4.10
C PRO A 510 1.27 20.34 -5.64
N ASN A 511 2.28 19.80 -6.33
CA ASN A 511 2.31 19.74 -7.80
C ASN A 511 2.02 18.33 -8.32
N ASN A 512 1.80 18.21 -9.63
CA ASN A 512 1.54 16.93 -10.29
C ASN A 512 2.65 16.46 -11.23
N ASP A 513 3.86 17.00 -11.16
CA ASP A 513 4.99 16.56 -11.99
C ASP A 513 5.31 15.09 -11.75
N PHE A 514 5.86 14.40 -12.75
CA PHE A 514 6.27 13.01 -12.56
C PHE A 514 7.51 12.91 -11.69
N ARG A 515 7.76 11.71 -11.15
CA ARG A 515 8.87 11.46 -10.23
C ARG A 515 10.25 11.86 -10.75
N ASP A 516 10.45 11.81 -12.07
CA ASP A 516 11.70 12.22 -12.73
C ASP A 516 11.82 13.74 -12.91
N GLY A 517 10.87 14.52 -12.38
CA GLY A 517 10.79 15.97 -12.50
C GLY A 517 10.25 16.43 -13.85
N SER A 518 9.74 15.52 -14.68
CA SER A 518 9.11 15.91 -15.95
C SER A 518 7.68 16.41 -15.74
N GLU A 519 7.34 17.50 -16.42
CA GLU A 519 5.99 18.09 -16.44
C GLU A 519 4.96 17.04 -16.88
N SER A 520 3.85 16.97 -16.13
CA SER A 520 2.79 16.00 -16.43
C SER A 520 1.94 16.38 -17.64
N HIS A 521 1.83 17.69 -17.90
CA HIS A 521 0.88 18.30 -18.82
C HIS A 521 -0.59 17.95 -18.53
N TYR A 522 -0.90 17.61 -17.29
CA TYR A 522 -2.27 17.53 -16.78
C TYR A 522 -2.52 18.69 -15.82
N ALA A 523 -3.77 19.13 -15.72
CA ALA A 523 -4.18 20.06 -14.67
C ALA A 523 -5.55 19.66 -14.14
N PHE A 524 -5.71 19.71 -12.82
CA PHE A 524 -6.96 19.50 -12.12
C PHE A 524 -7.32 20.81 -11.44
N GLN A 525 -8.25 21.56 -12.01
CA GLN A 525 -8.56 22.92 -11.55
C GLN A 525 -9.90 22.96 -10.84
N ASN A 526 -10.05 23.94 -9.97
CA ASN A 526 -11.29 24.27 -9.28
C ASN A 526 -11.93 23.04 -8.62
N ILE A 527 -11.13 22.32 -7.81
CA ILE A 527 -11.60 21.15 -7.06
C ILE A 527 -12.50 21.65 -5.94
N VAL A 528 -13.74 21.21 -5.95
CA VAL A 528 -14.81 21.67 -5.05
C VAL A 528 -15.49 20.47 -4.43
N TRP A 529 -15.60 20.48 -3.09
CA TRP A 529 -16.31 19.47 -2.32
C TRP A 529 -17.75 19.90 -2.03
N ASP A 530 -18.71 19.03 -2.32
CA ASP A 530 -20.10 19.18 -1.89
C ASP A 530 -20.36 18.33 -0.64
N ASN A 531 -20.52 19.00 0.49
CA ASN A 531 -20.76 18.35 1.77
C ASN A 531 -22.14 17.68 1.90
N ASN A 532 -23.14 18.12 1.13
CA ASN A 532 -24.49 17.54 1.19
C ASN A 532 -24.53 16.23 0.40
N ASP A 533 -23.97 16.25 -0.80
CA ASP A 533 -24.00 15.10 -1.71
C ASP A 533 -22.80 14.16 -1.52
N LYS A 534 -21.79 14.59 -0.76
CA LYS A 534 -20.50 13.88 -0.58
C LYS A 534 -19.81 13.59 -1.92
N THR A 535 -19.86 14.58 -2.81
CA THR A 535 -19.27 14.49 -4.16
C THR A 535 -18.19 15.53 -4.36
N VAL A 536 -17.32 15.29 -5.34
CA VAL A 536 -16.28 16.24 -5.74
C VAL A 536 -16.50 16.64 -7.18
N SER A 537 -16.51 17.95 -7.43
CA SER A 537 -16.53 18.51 -8.78
C SER A 537 -15.19 19.15 -9.13
N LEU A 538 -14.72 18.99 -10.37
CA LEU A 538 -13.47 19.59 -10.84
C LEU A 538 -13.43 19.77 -12.36
N GLU A 539 -12.48 20.57 -12.82
CA GLU A 539 -12.05 20.66 -14.20
C GLU A 539 -10.83 19.76 -14.42
N VAL A 540 -10.82 18.99 -15.51
CA VAL A 540 -9.70 18.13 -15.90
C VAL A 540 -9.17 18.61 -17.25
N TYR A 541 -7.88 18.89 -17.31
CA TYR A 541 -7.17 19.21 -18.54
C TYR A 541 -6.13 18.13 -18.83
N THR A 542 -6.16 17.57 -20.03
CA THR A 542 -5.26 16.49 -20.45
C THR A 542 -4.08 16.98 -21.29
N ASN A 543 -4.00 18.29 -21.51
CA ASN A 543 -2.94 18.95 -22.25
C ASN A 543 -2.76 20.38 -21.72
N ALA A 544 -2.07 20.49 -20.58
CA ALA A 544 -1.86 21.71 -19.83
C ALA A 544 -0.40 22.19 -19.95
N TRP A 545 -0.18 23.50 -20.04
CA TRP A 545 1.15 24.09 -20.25
C TRP A 545 1.36 25.37 -19.42
N ALA A 546 2.62 25.58 -19.04
CA ALA A 546 3.16 26.77 -18.41
C ALA A 546 4.65 26.88 -18.75
N GLY A 547 5.26 28.04 -18.45
CA GLY A 547 6.71 28.21 -18.51
C GLY A 547 7.30 28.31 -19.92
N GLU A 548 8.53 27.83 -20.08
CA GLU A 548 9.29 27.96 -21.33
C GLU A 548 9.02 26.77 -22.27
N ILE A 549 8.71 27.08 -23.52
CA ILE A 549 8.72 26.13 -24.63
C ILE A 549 10.08 26.26 -25.30
N SER A 550 11.03 25.45 -24.82
CA SER A 550 12.45 25.45 -25.21
C SER A 550 12.76 24.53 -26.39
N GLU A 551 11.77 23.77 -26.88
CA GLU A 551 11.91 22.82 -27.98
C GLU A 551 10.74 22.93 -28.97
N ASN A 552 11.00 22.60 -30.25
CA ASN A 552 9.97 22.61 -31.28
C ASN A 552 8.79 21.72 -30.87
N THR A 553 7.61 22.33 -30.78
CA THR A 553 6.44 21.70 -30.20
C THR A 553 5.26 21.82 -31.17
N THR A 554 4.43 20.79 -31.23
CA THR A 554 3.18 20.80 -32.00
C THR A 554 2.01 20.46 -31.09
N TRP A 555 0.98 21.30 -31.11
CA TRP A 555 -0.30 21.06 -30.44
C TRP A 555 -1.34 20.64 -31.47
N GLU A 556 -1.82 19.40 -31.35
CA GLU A 556 -2.86 18.80 -32.23
C GLU A 556 -4.18 18.55 -31.48
N LYS A 557 -4.24 18.86 -30.19
CA LYS A 557 -5.41 18.74 -29.33
C LYS A 557 -5.59 20.04 -28.55
N ASP A 558 -6.78 20.24 -27.99
CA ASP A 558 -7.06 21.38 -27.12
C ASP A 558 -6.02 21.54 -26.02
N VAL A 559 -5.69 22.79 -25.70
CA VAL A 559 -4.61 23.18 -24.79
C VAL A 559 -5.16 24.09 -23.72
N PHE A 560 -4.72 23.86 -22.49
CA PHE A 560 -4.94 24.78 -21.37
C PHE A 560 -3.62 25.40 -20.93
N ILE A 561 -3.60 26.72 -20.80
CA ILE A 561 -2.46 27.50 -20.34
C ILE A 561 -2.75 27.95 -18.91
N TYR A 562 -2.15 27.28 -17.93
CA TYR A 562 -2.42 27.52 -16.51
C TYR A 562 -1.51 28.60 -15.92
N ASP A 563 -0.34 28.84 -16.51
CA ASP A 563 0.51 30.00 -16.23
C ASP A 563 1.09 30.61 -17.51
N ASP A 564 1.77 31.74 -17.40
CA ASP A 564 2.43 32.40 -18.54
C ASP A 564 3.34 31.43 -19.28
N ILE A 565 3.28 31.48 -20.62
CA ILE A 565 4.17 30.70 -21.49
C ILE A 565 5.06 31.61 -22.34
N THR A 566 6.28 31.15 -22.59
CA THR A 566 7.23 31.80 -23.49
C THR A 566 7.74 30.81 -24.52
N ILE A 567 7.61 31.13 -25.81
CA ILE A 567 8.25 30.38 -26.89
C ILE A 567 9.63 30.96 -27.10
N ASP A 568 10.67 30.18 -26.83
CA ASP A 568 12.05 30.63 -26.87
C ASP A 568 12.54 31.02 -28.26
N MET A 569 13.62 31.79 -28.31
CA MET A 569 14.29 32.12 -29.57
C MET A 569 14.70 30.83 -30.29
N ASP A 570 14.62 30.83 -31.62
CA ASP A 570 14.89 29.67 -32.49
C ASP A 570 13.97 28.45 -32.30
N VAL A 571 12.96 28.53 -31.44
CA VAL A 571 11.93 27.50 -31.25
C VAL A 571 10.66 27.81 -32.06
N THR A 572 10.05 26.77 -32.62
CA THR A 572 8.75 26.85 -33.30
C THR A 572 7.67 26.12 -32.51
N LEU A 573 6.60 26.84 -32.15
CA LEU A 573 5.34 26.25 -31.74
C LEU A 573 4.38 26.17 -32.93
N THR A 574 3.88 24.98 -33.25
CA THR A 574 2.85 24.77 -34.27
C THR A 574 1.52 24.43 -33.61
N ILE A 575 0.47 25.17 -33.94
CA ILE A 575 -0.91 24.90 -33.53
C ILE A 575 -1.67 24.32 -34.72
N GLY A 576 -2.13 23.09 -34.58
CA GLY A 576 -2.89 22.34 -35.58
C GLY A 576 -4.27 22.94 -35.84
N SER A 577 -4.90 22.46 -36.92
CA SER A 577 -6.25 22.87 -37.31
C SER A 577 -7.28 22.51 -36.24
N GLY A 578 -8.26 23.39 -35.99
CA GLY A 578 -9.35 23.14 -35.02
C GLY A 578 -8.99 23.21 -33.53
N VAL A 579 -7.72 23.42 -33.17
CA VAL A 579 -7.28 23.45 -31.77
C VAL A 579 -7.84 24.66 -31.02
N LYS A 580 -8.39 24.42 -29.84
CA LYS A 580 -8.75 25.46 -28.87
C LYS A 580 -7.64 25.61 -27.82
N VAL A 581 -7.13 26.82 -27.65
CA VAL A 581 -6.19 27.20 -26.59
C VAL A 581 -6.89 28.10 -25.60
N GLU A 582 -6.97 27.64 -24.35
CA GLU A 582 -7.63 28.35 -23.25
C GLU A 582 -6.59 28.89 -22.27
N PHE A 583 -6.66 30.18 -21.98
CA PHE A 583 -5.79 30.84 -21.00
C PHE A 583 -6.50 31.00 -19.66
N ALA A 584 -5.86 30.56 -18.58
CA ALA A 584 -6.25 30.92 -17.24
C ALA A 584 -6.25 32.46 -17.06
N SER A 585 -7.01 32.94 -16.08
CA SER A 585 -7.21 34.37 -15.87
C SER A 585 -5.87 35.10 -15.69
N GLY A 586 -5.66 36.16 -16.48
CA GLY A 586 -4.46 36.99 -16.42
C GLY A 586 -3.20 36.39 -17.04
N LYS A 587 -3.28 35.20 -17.66
CA LYS A 587 -2.13 34.53 -18.29
C LYS A 587 -1.95 34.94 -19.74
N LYS A 588 -0.70 34.88 -20.22
CA LYS A 588 -0.34 35.27 -21.60
C LYS A 588 0.62 34.29 -22.27
N MET A 589 0.71 34.40 -23.58
CA MET A 589 1.76 33.78 -24.40
C MET A 589 2.72 34.85 -24.93
N THR A 590 4.01 34.68 -24.66
CA THR A 590 5.08 35.50 -25.24
C THR A 590 5.76 34.70 -26.35
N VAL A 591 5.94 35.30 -27.53
CA VAL A 591 6.55 34.64 -28.69
C VAL A 591 7.89 35.31 -29.01
N ASN A 592 9.00 34.75 -28.53
CA ASN A 592 10.35 35.18 -28.92
C ASN A 592 10.85 34.44 -30.16
N GLY A 593 10.43 33.19 -30.33
CA GLY A 593 10.68 32.37 -31.51
C GLY A 593 9.61 32.52 -32.60
N ARG A 594 9.08 31.39 -33.07
CA ARG A 594 8.09 31.32 -34.15
C ARG A 594 6.81 30.64 -33.68
N LEU A 595 5.66 31.29 -33.93
CA LEU A 595 4.34 30.69 -33.80
C LEU A 595 3.77 30.39 -35.20
N VAL A 596 3.40 29.14 -35.46
CA VAL A 596 2.76 28.69 -36.70
C VAL A 596 1.34 28.25 -36.37
N VAL A 597 0.35 28.95 -36.92
CA VAL A 597 -1.07 28.62 -36.77
C VAL A 597 -1.61 28.03 -38.07
N GLN A 598 -2.08 26.78 -38.04
CA GLN A 598 -2.51 26.01 -39.22
C GLN A 598 -4.04 25.82 -39.30
N GLY A 599 -4.82 26.76 -38.76
CA GLY A 599 -6.28 26.73 -38.82
C GLY A 599 -6.82 26.91 -40.25
N THR A 600 -7.95 26.27 -40.52
CA THR A 600 -8.69 26.42 -41.79
C THR A 600 -10.01 27.16 -41.57
N SER A 601 -10.70 27.54 -42.65
CA SER A 601 -12.04 28.15 -42.52
C SER A 601 -13.09 27.19 -41.96
N THR A 602 -12.89 25.87 -42.11
CA THR A 602 -13.77 24.83 -41.57
C THR A 602 -13.38 24.37 -40.17
N GLU A 603 -12.11 24.59 -39.79
CA GLU A 603 -11.54 24.20 -38.49
C GLU A 603 -10.62 25.34 -38.01
N PRO A 604 -11.21 26.46 -37.56
CA PRO A 604 -10.43 27.60 -37.08
C PRO A 604 -9.76 27.27 -35.75
N ILE A 605 -8.58 27.85 -35.53
CA ILE A 605 -7.93 27.85 -34.21
C ILE A 605 -8.64 28.89 -33.33
N THR A 606 -8.93 28.51 -32.10
CA THR A 606 -9.59 29.40 -31.12
C THR A 606 -8.63 29.70 -29.97
N LEU A 607 -8.27 30.97 -29.78
CA LEU A 607 -7.57 31.43 -28.57
C LEU A 607 -8.60 32.15 -27.69
N THR A 608 -8.80 31.70 -26.45
CA THR A 608 -9.84 32.23 -25.56
C THR A 608 -9.40 32.17 -24.09
N SER A 609 -10.11 32.84 -23.20
CA SER A 609 -9.99 32.59 -21.76
C SER A 609 -10.69 31.28 -21.37
N SER A 610 -10.21 30.62 -20.31
CA SER A 610 -10.88 29.47 -19.67
C SER A 610 -12.14 29.85 -18.88
N SER A 611 -12.41 31.15 -18.69
CA SER A 611 -13.62 31.66 -18.02
C SER A 611 -14.89 31.14 -18.69
N SER A 612 -15.92 30.85 -17.88
CA SER A 612 -17.27 30.50 -18.38
C SER A 612 -17.92 31.63 -19.18
N ASN A 613 -17.49 32.87 -18.97
CA ASN A 613 -17.90 34.05 -19.74
C ASN A 613 -16.65 34.85 -20.16
N PRO A 614 -15.97 34.44 -21.24
CA PRO A 614 -14.76 35.12 -21.69
C PRO A 614 -15.12 36.51 -22.24
N SER A 615 -14.49 37.56 -21.69
CA SER A 615 -14.57 38.93 -22.21
C SER A 615 -13.28 39.28 -22.98
N PRO A 616 -13.36 40.03 -24.10
CA PRO A 616 -12.19 40.46 -24.86
C PRO A 616 -11.19 41.33 -24.09
#